data_AF-A0A8S8ZDU9-F1
#
_entry.id   AF-A0A8S8ZDU9-F1
#
_cell.length_a   1.000
_cell.length_b   1.000
_cell.length_c   1.000
_cell.angle_alpha   90.00
_cell.angle_beta   90.00
_cell.angle_gamma   90.00
#
_symmetry.space_group_name_H-M   'P 1'
#
loop_
_entity.id
_entity.type
_entity.pdbx_description
1 polymer ?
#
loop_
_entity_poly.entity_id
_entity_poly.type
_entity_poly.pdbx_seq_one_letter_code
_entity_poly.pdbx_strand_id
1 'polypeptide(L)'
;MWDFDLGIDSDGDGEKANDADATSPYVDLTIDNSGNRTGSVSVIDDKGAVSTEIWGLMVVSRTFNVVWEEQHLEFEWSGYLEQGQSHEISHEPGAGARVMQVNATLTLARDLLPIQWPEDNFTLSLNVPASGWSTFVSTEREHHRERLRKHR
;
A
#
# COMPACT_ATOMS: atom_id res chain seq x y z
N MET A 1 -6.14 20.78 -32.73
CA MET A 1 -6.76 21.57 -31.65
C MET A 1 -7.81 20.70 -31.02
N TRP A 2 -7.76 20.55 -29.72
CA TRP A 2 -8.68 19.77 -28.91
C TRP A 2 -9.52 20.74 -28.10
N ASP A 3 -10.82 20.52 -28.12
CA ASP A 3 -11.82 21.13 -27.25
C ASP A 3 -12.42 19.97 -26.44
N PHE A 4 -12.30 20.01 -25.12
CA PHE A 4 -12.75 18.94 -24.24
C PHE A 4 -14.20 19.08 -23.77
N ASP A 5 -14.81 20.26 -23.93
CA ASP A 5 -16.17 20.53 -23.48
C ASP A 5 -16.85 21.62 -24.32
N LEU A 6 -17.67 21.20 -25.29
CA LEU A 6 -18.44 22.11 -26.17
C LEU A 6 -19.50 22.96 -25.44
N GLY A 7 -19.63 22.83 -24.11
CA GLY A 7 -20.57 23.58 -23.28
C GLY A 7 -19.97 24.80 -22.57
N ILE A 8 -18.65 24.90 -22.53
CA ILE A 8 -17.90 25.93 -21.80
C ILE A 8 -17.27 26.89 -22.81
N ASP A 9 -17.26 28.18 -22.46
CA ASP A 9 -16.60 29.25 -23.22
C ASP A 9 -15.32 29.60 -22.45
N SER A 10 -14.21 28.97 -22.81
CA SER A 10 -12.97 29.02 -22.04
C SER A 10 -12.18 30.30 -22.27
N ASP A 11 -12.23 30.87 -23.48
CA ASP A 11 -11.54 32.12 -23.81
C ASP A 11 -12.44 33.38 -23.76
N GLY A 12 -13.76 33.19 -23.63
CA GLY A 12 -14.73 34.25 -23.40
C GLY A 12 -15.10 35.04 -24.66
N ASP A 13 -14.86 34.51 -25.85
CA ASP A 13 -15.17 35.14 -27.13
C ASP A 13 -16.66 35.02 -27.53
N GLY A 14 -17.43 34.20 -26.79
CA GLY A 14 -18.84 33.94 -27.02
C GLY A 14 -19.14 32.69 -27.86
N GLU A 15 -18.12 31.94 -28.30
CA GLU A 15 -18.22 30.73 -29.12
C GLU A 15 -17.65 29.48 -28.41
N LYS A 16 -18.39 28.93 -27.45
CA LYS A 16 -18.14 27.70 -26.66
C LYS A 16 -17.63 26.43 -27.37
N ALA A 17 -17.65 26.37 -28.70
CA ALA A 17 -17.31 25.18 -29.47
C ALA A 17 -16.02 25.33 -30.29
N ASN A 18 -15.32 26.46 -30.11
CA ASN A 18 -14.07 26.77 -30.80
C ASN A 18 -12.87 26.87 -29.83
N ASP A 19 -13.04 26.41 -28.58
CA ASP A 19 -12.10 26.59 -27.49
C ASP A 19 -10.94 25.59 -27.57
N ALA A 20 -9.71 26.09 -27.60
CA ALA A 20 -8.52 25.27 -27.66
C ALA A 20 -8.00 24.89 -26.26
N ASP A 21 -8.38 23.72 -25.74
CA ASP A 21 -7.82 23.16 -24.50
C ASP A 21 -6.43 22.54 -24.70
N ALA A 22 -6.17 21.97 -25.89
CA ALA A 22 -4.85 21.42 -26.23
C ALA A 22 -4.55 21.46 -27.74
N THR A 23 -3.28 21.45 -28.12
CA THR A 23 -2.84 21.50 -29.53
C THR A 23 -1.92 20.34 -29.95
N SER A 24 -1.53 19.48 -29.00
CA SER A 24 -0.70 18.31 -29.25
C SER A 24 -1.36 17.30 -30.21
N PRO A 25 -0.58 16.52 -30.98
CA PRO A 25 -1.12 15.47 -31.86
C PRO A 25 -1.92 14.38 -31.12
N TYR A 26 -1.62 14.20 -29.84
CA TYR A 26 -2.30 13.28 -28.92
C TYR A 26 -2.43 13.97 -27.55
N VAL A 27 -3.44 13.57 -26.78
CA VAL A 27 -3.69 14.09 -25.45
C VAL A 27 -4.25 13.03 -24.52
N ASP A 28 -3.92 13.14 -23.24
CA ASP A 28 -4.49 12.33 -22.18
C ASP A 28 -5.63 13.12 -21.51
N LEU A 29 -6.82 12.53 -21.47
CA LEU A 29 -8.01 13.14 -20.86
C LEU A 29 -8.37 12.40 -19.56
N THR A 30 -8.36 13.12 -18.44
CA THR A 30 -8.76 12.60 -17.12
C THR A 30 -10.16 13.07 -16.77
N ILE A 31 -11.06 12.13 -16.43
CA ILE A 31 -12.44 12.42 -16.06
C ILE A 31 -12.79 11.71 -14.74
N ASP A 32 -13.01 12.50 -13.70
CA ASP A 32 -13.24 11.98 -12.34
C ASP A 32 -14.70 11.65 -12.04
N ASN A 33 -15.63 12.16 -12.85
CA ASN A 33 -17.07 12.05 -12.61
C ASN A 33 -17.77 11.33 -13.76
N SER A 34 -18.68 10.42 -13.41
CA SER A 34 -19.53 9.73 -14.38
C SER A 34 -20.46 10.70 -15.12
N GLY A 35 -20.86 10.30 -16.32
CA GLY A 35 -21.70 11.08 -17.21
C GLY A 35 -21.24 11.03 -18.66
N ASN A 36 -22.06 11.63 -19.52
CA ASN A 36 -21.71 11.86 -20.93
C ASN A 36 -20.75 13.04 -21.02
N ARG A 37 -19.74 12.90 -21.89
CA ARG A 37 -18.80 13.94 -22.27
C ARG A 37 -18.82 14.08 -23.79
N THR A 38 -18.72 15.31 -24.26
CA THR A 38 -18.63 15.62 -25.68
C THR A 38 -17.60 16.72 -25.86
N GLY A 39 -16.73 16.57 -26.85
CA GLY A 39 -15.76 17.57 -27.26
C GLY A 39 -15.52 17.49 -28.75
N SER A 40 -14.54 18.24 -29.23
CA SER A 40 -14.13 18.19 -30.63
C SER A 40 -12.62 18.10 -30.81
N VAL A 41 -12.22 17.64 -31.98
CA VAL A 41 -10.85 17.76 -32.48
C VAL A 41 -10.87 18.40 -33.85
N SER A 42 -10.14 19.50 -33.99
CA SER A 42 -9.99 20.24 -35.23
C SER A 42 -8.55 20.13 -35.75
N VAL A 43 -8.40 19.79 -37.03
CA VAL A 43 -7.12 19.73 -37.75
C VAL A 43 -7.12 20.80 -38.84
N ILE A 44 -6.02 21.54 -38.94
CA ILE A 44 -5.84 22.62 -39.91
C ILE A 44 -4.69 22.26 -40.84
N ASP A 45 -4.91 22.35 -42.15
CA ASP A 45 -3.86 22.11 -43.15
C ASP A 45 -2.94 23.34 -43.37
N ASP A 46 -1.91 23.17 -44.19
CA ASP A 46 -0.93 24.22 -44.51
C ASP A 46 -1.51 25.38 -45.35
N LYS A 47 -2.74 25.24 -45.84
CA LYS A 47 -3.49 26.23 -46.61
C LYS A 47 -4.65 26.85 -45.80
N GLY A 48 -4.78 26.49 -44.53
CA GLY A 48 -5.80 27.00 -43.62
C GLY A 48 -7.16 26.30 -43.74
N ALA A 49 -7.27 25.18 -44.45
CA ALA A 49 -8.50 24.39 -44.44
C ALA A 49 -8.64 23.66 -43.10
N VAL A 50 -9.84 23.68 -42.53
CA VAL A 50 -10.13 23.09 -41.22
C VAL A 50 -11.07 21.90 -41.37
N SER A 51 -10.76 20.80 -40.69
CA SER A 51 -11.64 19.64 -40.51
C SER A 51 -11.85 19.40 -39.03
N THR A 52 -13.11 19.29 -38.61
CA THR A 52 -13.50 19.12 -37.20
C THR A 52 -14.30 17.84 -37.03
N GLU A 53 -13.94 17.04 -36.04
CA GLU A 53 -14.67 15.84 -35.63
C GLU A 53 -15.15 15.97 -34.19
N ILE A 54 -16.42 15.61 -33.96
CA ILE A 54 -17.02 15.62 -32.63
C ILE A 54 -16.94 14.21 -32.06
N TRP A 55 -16.47 14.10 -30.81
CA TRP A 55 -16.40 12.84 -30.10
C TRP A 55 -17.33 12.83 -28.89
N GLY A 56 -17.76 11.63 -28.49
CA GLY A 56 -18.61 11.41 -27.32
C GLY A 56 -18.08 10.26 -26.47
N LEU A 57 -18.03 10.45 -25.16
CA LEU A 57 -17.57 9.45 -24.19
C LEU A 57 -18.60 9.29 -23.06
N MET A 58 -19.00 8.05 -22.77
CA MET A 58 -19.84 7.72 -21.62
C MET A 58 -18.96 7.18 -20.49
N VAL A 59 -18.81 7.95 -19.42
CA VAL A 59 -18.09 7.53 -18.21
C VAL A 59 -19.07 6.93 -17.22
N VAL A 60 -18.91 5.64 -16.91
CA VAL A 60 -19.80 4.91 -15.99
C VAL A 60 -19.12 4.64 -14.65
N SER A 61 -19.85 4.91 -13.56
CA SER A 61 -19.40 4.52 -12.23
C SER A 61 -19.52 2.99 -12.07
N ARG A 62 -18.50 2.37 -11.48
CA ARG A 62 -18.53 0.95 -11.12
C ARG A 62 -18.33 0.80 -9.62
N THR A 63 -19.18 -0.01 -9.00
CA THR A 63 -18.99 -0.44 -7.61
C THR A 63 -18.29 -1.79 -7.63
N PHE A 64 -17.18 -1.89 -6.92
CA PHE A 64 -16.46 -3.16 -6.75
C PHE A 64 -16.74 -3.69 -5.34
N ASN A 65 -16.98 -5.00 -5.24
CA ASN A 65 -16.97 -5.67 -3.96
C ASN A 65 -15.52 -6.05 -3.63
N VAL A 66 -14.93 -5.35 -2.66
CA VAL A 66 -13.58 -5.65 -2.19
C VAL A 66 -13.69 -6.58 -0.98
N VAL A 67 -13.26 -7.83 -1.16
CA VAL A 67 -13.18 -8.82 -0.08
C VAL A 67 -11.71 -8.99 0.28
N TRP A 68 -11.39 -8.93 1.57
CA TRP A 68 -10.05 -9.19 2.10
C TRP A 68 -10.04 -10.55 2.78
N GLU A 69 -9.00 -11.34 2.52
CA GLU A 69 -8.74 -12.61 3.20
C GLU A 69 -7.55 -12.46 4.15
N GLU A 70 -7.67 -13.00 5.35
CA GLU A 70 -6.60 -13.01 6.35
C GLU A 70 -5.59 -14.11 6.02
N GLN A 71 -4.30 -13.77 6.00
CA GLN A 71 -3.22 -14.72 5.79
C GLN A 71 -2.35 -14.81 7.05
N HIS A 72 -2.14 -16.03 7.53
CA HIS A 72 -1.22 -16.33 8.62
C HIS A 72 0.14 -16.76 8.05
N LEU A 73 1.21 -16.18 8.59
CA LEU A 73 2.59 -16.52 8.22
C LEU A 73 3.29 -17.06 9.46
N GLU A 74 3.91 -18.22 9.33
CA GLU A 74 4.74 -18.83 10.37
C GLU A 74 6.19 -18.83 9.91
N PHE A 75 7.08 -18.38 10.78
CA PHE A 75 8.52 -18.39 10.54
C PHE A 75 9.19 -19.14 11.68
N GLU A 76 10.02 -20.12 11.33
CA GLU A 76 10.81 -20.89 12.28
C GLU A 76 12.30 -20.60 12.08
N TRP A 77 13.03 -20.43 13.18
CA TRP A 77 14.48 -20.31 13.17
C TRP A 77 15.05 -21.10 14.34
N SER A 78 16.03 -21.96 14.03
CA SER A 78 16.72 -22.81 14.99
C SER A 78 18.23 -22.60 14.87
N GLY A 79 18.75 -21.57 15.54
CA GLY A 79 20.18 -21.30 15.59
C GLY A 79 20.62 -20.82 16.96
N TYR A 80 21.92 -20.63 17.10
CA TYR A 80 22.52 -19.97 18.26
C TYR A 80 22.98 -18.57 17.85
N LEU A 81 22.67 -17.56 18.67
CA LEU A 81 23.19 -16.21 18.52
C LEU A 81 24.15 -15.93 19.67
N GLU A 82 25.36 -15.49 19.35
CA GLU A 82 26.27 -14.93 20.37
C GLU A 82 25.72 -13.60 20.90
N GLN A 83 26.20 -13.18 22.08
CA GLN A 83 25.77 -11.92 22.68
C GLN A 83 25.98 -10.74 21.72
N GLY A 84 24.89 -9.99 21.47
CA GLY A 84 24.90 -8.83 20.57
C GLY A 84 24.66 -9.16 19.09
N GLN A 85 24.52 -10.43 18.72
CA GLN A 85 24.08 -10.81 17.38
C GLN A 85 22.55 -10.76 17.24
N SER A 86 22.09 -10.60 16.01
CA SER A 86 20.68 -10.63 15.63
C SER A 86 20.45 -11.53 14.42
N HIS A 87 19.24 -12.05 14.32
CA HIS A 87 18.74 -12.70 13.11
C HIS A 87 17.56 -11.88 12.57
N GLU A 88 17.52 -11.70 11.26
CA GLU A 88 16.48 -10.91 10.58
C GLU A 88 15.74 -11.79 9.58
N ILE A 89 14.41 -11.70 9.62
CA ILE A 89 13.50 -12.33 8.67
C ILE A 89 12.74 -11.20 7.99
N SER A 90 12.86 -11.11 6.66
CA SER A 90 12.16 -10.12 5.85
C SER A 90 11.03 -10.78 5.06
N HIS A 91 9.89 -10.07 4.97
CA HIS A 91 8.74 -10.50 4.19
C HIS A 91 8.11 -9.30 3.49
N GLU A 92 7.88 -9.45 2.19
CA GLU A 92 7.10 -8.52 1.38
C GLU A 92 5.72 -9.10 1.11
N PRO A 93 4.62 -8.40 1.47
CA PRO A 93 3.28 -8.83 1.08
C PRO A 93 3.19 -8.96 -0.45
N GLY A 94 2.50 -9.99 -0.93
CA GLY A 94 2.30 -10.21 -2.37
C GLY A 94 1.54 -9.08 -3.08
N ALA A 95 1.47 -9.12 -4.41
CA ALA A 95 0.78 -8.10 -5.20
C ALA A 95 -0.70 -7.95 -4.75
N GLY A 96 -1.08 -6.72 -4.35
CA GLY A 96 -2.42 -6.41 -3.86
C GLY A 96 -2.66 -6.72 -2.37
N ALA A 97 -1.67 -7.25 -1.64
CA ALA A 97 -1.77 -7.48 -0.20
C ALA A 97 -1.36 -6.24 0.60
N ARG A 98 -1.94 -6.09 1.80
CA ARG A 98 -1.56 -5.05 2.77
C ARG A 98 -1.53 -5.63 4.18
N VAL A 99 -0.54 -5.23 4.98
CA VAL A 99 -0.51 -5.56 6.41
C VAL A 99 -1.54 -4.69 7.13
N MET A 100 -2.56 -5.29 7.74
CA MET A 100 -3.59 -4.57 8.52
C MET A 100 -3.37 -4.71 10.03
N GLN A 101 -2.91 -5.89 10.46
CA GLN A 101 -2.61 -6.21 11.85
C GLN A 101 -1.48 -7.26 11.87
N VAL A 102 -0.64 -7.22 12.89
CA VAL A 102 0.35 -8.28 13.15
C VAL A 102 0.25 -8.69 14.61
N ASN A 103 0.04 -9.99 14.85
CA ASN A 103 0.19 -10.61 16.16
C ASN A 103 1.42 -11.51 16.08
N ALA A 104 2.45 -11.22 16.87
CA ALA A 104 3.67 -12.01 16.94
C ALA A 104 3.87 -12.55 18.35
N THR A 105 4.26 -13.82 18.47
CA THR A 105 4.63 -14.45 19.74
C THR A 105 6.06 -14.96 19.62
N LEU A 106 6.93 -14.58 20.55
CA LEU A 106 8.26 -15.15 20.67
C LEU A 106 8.22 -16.29 21.69
N THR A 107 8.55 -17.51 21.27
CA THR A 107 8.67 -18.66 22.18
C THR A 107 10.11 -19.16 22.17
N LEU A 108 10.77 -19.11 23.33
CA LEU A 108 12.10 -19.68 23.50
C LEU A 108 11.97 -21.11 24.03
N ALA A 109 12.16 -22.09 23.15
CA ALA A 109 12.30 -23.49 23.56
C ALA A 109 13.77 -23.75 23.96
N ARG A 110 14.05 -23.90 25.25
CA ARG A 110 15.36 -24.34 25.72
C ARG A 110 15.41 -25.86 25.79
N ASP A 111 16.43 -26.45 25.18
CA ASP A 111 16.88 -27.79 25.57
C ASP A 111 17.66 -27.66 26.88
N LEU A 112 17.06 -28.13 27.96
CA LEU A 112 17.58 -28.03 29.32
C LEU A 112 18.84 -28.89 29.49
N LEU A 113 20.02 -28.27 29.47
CA LEU A 113 21.17 -28.82 30.20
C LEU A 113 21.20 -28.21 31.61
N PRO A 114 21.37 -29.03 32.67
CA PRO A 114 21.21 -28.56 34.03
C PRO A 114 22.38 -27.65 34.41
N ILE A 115 22.06 -26.40 34.74
CA ILE A 115 22.81 -25.54 35.67
C ILE A 115 24.23 -25.21 35.19
N GLN A 116 24.40 -24.17 34.35
CA GLN A 116 25.61 -23.30 34.39
C GLN A 116 25.64 -22.10 33.42
N TRP A 117 24.68 -21.93 32.52
CA TRP A 117 24.71 -20.83 31.55
C TRP A 117 23.89 -19.63 32.05
N PRO A 118 24.37 -18.38 31.91
CA PRO A 118 23.54 -17.19 32.11
C PRO A 118 22.27 -17.32 31.27
N GLU A 119 21.14 -16.87 31.79
CA GLU A 119 19.89 -16.86 31.02
C GLU A 119 19.99 -15.77 29.95
N ASP A 120 19.76 -16.15 28.69
CA ASP A 120 19.72 -15.21 27.57
C ASP A 120 18.39 -14.42 27.59
N ASN A 121 18.49 -13.10 27.50
CA ASN A 121 17.34 -12.24 27.25
C ASN A 121 17.25 -11.97 25.75
N PHE A 122 16.10 -12.24 25.14
CA PHE A 122 15.86 -11.96 23.73
C PHE A 122 14.85 -10.84 23.57
N THR A 123 15.00 -10.09 22.48
CA THR A 123 14.04 -9.07 22.06
C THR A 123 13.63 -9.38 20.62
N LEU A 124 12.32 -9.52 20.39
CA LEU A 124 11.73 -9.54 19.06
C LEU A 124 11.35 -8.11 18.70
N SER A 125 11.83 -7.63 17.55
CA SER A 125 11.39 -6.35 16.98
C SER A 125 10.70 -6.59 15.65
N LEU A 126 9.64 -5.83 15.40
CA LEU A 126 8.90 -5.83 14.16
C LEU A 126 8.82 -4.39 13.64
N ASN A 127 9.14 -4.21 12.36
CA ASN A 127 9.13 -2.92 11.68
C ASN A 127 8.36 -3.03 10.37
N VAL A 128 7.48 -2.08 10.10
CA VAL A 128 6.73 -1.93 8.84
C VAL A 128 7.13 -0.59 8.21
N PRO A 129 8.18 -0.56 7.37
CA PRO A 129 8.79 0.69 6.92
C PRO A 129 7.82 1.64 6.22
N ALA A 130 6.92 1.09 5.38
CA ALA A 130 5.96 1.88 4.60
C ALA A 130 4.93 2.64 5.44
N SER A 131 4.63 2.16 6.66
CA SER A 131 3.72 2.84 7.60
C SER A 131 4.45 3.65 8.66
N GLY A 132 5.77 3.48 8.79
CA GLY A 132 6.56 4.03 9.89
C GLY A 132 6.27 3.40 11.25
N TRP A 133 5.52 2.29 11.29
CA TRP A 133 5.18 1.60 12.54
C TRP A 133 6.27 0.59 12.92
N SER A 134 6.66 0.61 14.20
CA SER A 134 7.55 -0.41 14.77
C SER A 134 7.11 -0.76 16.19
N THR A 135 7.39 -1.99 16.60
CA THR A 135 7.18 -2.48 17.95
C THR A 135 8.30 -3.44 18.35
N PHE A 136 8.45 -3.67 19.64
CA PHE A 136 9.33 -4.70 20.16
C PHE A 136 8.73 -5.32 21.42
N VAL A 137 9.06 -6.58 21.65
CA VAL A 137 8.76 -7.30 22.89
C VAL A 137 10.04 -7.99 23.36
N SER A 138 10.33 -7.89 24.65
CA SER A 138 11.44 -8.60 25.27
C SER A 138 10.90 -9.77 26.08
N THR A 139 11.72 -10.81 26.24
CA THR A 139 11.37 -11.94 27.10
C THR A 139 11.14 -11.48 28.54
N GLU A 140 9.95 -11.71 29.09
CA GLU A 140 9.66 -11.49 30.51
C GLU A 140 9.98 -12.73 31.34
N ARG A 141 10.52 -12.51 32.55
CA ARG A 141 10.86 -13.61 33.47
C ARG A 141 9.66 -13.98 34.32
N GLU A 142 9.24 -15.25 34.29
CA GLU A 142 8.37 -15.82 35.30
C GLU A 142 9.19 -16.33 36.49
N HIS A 143 8.99 -15.73 37.67
CA HIS A 143 9.63 -16.19 38.91
C HIS A 143 8.75 -17.19 39.65
N HIS A 144 9.01 -18.49 39.52
CA HIS A 144 8.44 -19.46 40.45
C HIS A 144 9.16 -19.39 41.81
N ARG A 145 8.56 -18.67 42.77
CA ARG A 145 8.96 -18.73 44.19
C ARG A 145 8.29 -19.93 44.85
N GLU A 146 8.97 -21.06 44.91
CA GLU A 146 8.53 -22.19 45.72
C GLU A 146 8.90 -21.95 47.20
N ARG A 147 7.89 -21.68 48.04
CA ARG A 147 8.07 -21.58 49.50
C ARG A 147 7.98 -22.98 50.11
N LEU A 148 9.12 -23.62 50.33
CA LEU A 148 9.20 -24.83 51.17
C LEU A 148 8.88 -24.48 52.63
N ARG A 149 7.66 -24.79 53.08
CA ARG A 149 7.32 -24.85 54.51
C ARG A 149 7.90 -26.14 55.09
N LYS A 150 9.03 -26.07 55.80
CA LYS A 150 9.42 -27.15 56.71
C LYS A 150 8.43 -27.19 57.88
N HIS A 151 7.65 -28.26 57.95
CA HIS A 151 6.92 -28.62 59.17
C HIS A 151 7.93 -29.11 60.21
N ARG A 152 7.76 -28.64 61.45
CA ARG A 152 8.40 -29.19 62.64
C ARG A 152 7.30 -29.56 63.62
#